data_AF-A0A956QJ24-F1
#
_entry.id   AF-A0A956QJ24-F1
#
_cell.length_a   1.000
_cell.length_b   1.000
_cell.length_c   1.000
_cell.angle_alpha   90.00
_cell.angle_beta   90.00
_cell.angle_gamma   90.00
#
_symmetry.space_group_name_H-M   'P 1'
#
loop_
_entity.id
_entity.type
_entity.pdbx_description
1 polymer ?
#
loop_
_entity_poly.entity_id
_entity_poly.type
_entity_poly.pdbx_seq_one_letter_code
_entity_poly.pdbx_strand_id
1 'polypeptide(L)'
;MLPPLTPQELAEFSDRVIEGTIESLTQAVVEVKDGNNIVYQARLEGEDFTFWQVDHRPMGWAGPCGQLEIPRQGQRGRAYLRSDSGGKLHLLEPNGWLPL
;
A
#
# COMPACT_ATOMS: atom_id res chain seq x y z
N MET A 1 13.03 7.89 2.58
CA MET A 1 11.62 7.80 3.00
C MET A 1 10.91 8.95 2.32
N LEU A 2 9.96 8.63 1.43
CA LEU A 2 9.07 9.66 0.90
C LEU A 2 8.26 10.22 2.07
N PRO A 3 8.05 11.55 2.14
CA PRO A 3 7.19 12.10 3.15
C PRO A 3 5.76 11.53 2.98
N PRO A 4 5.01 11.33 4.08
CA PRO A 4 3.58 11.03 3.98
C PRO A 4 2.87 12.10 3.16
N LEU A 5 1.96 11.65 2.29
CA LEU A 5 1.05 12.51 1.56
C LEU A 5 0.02 13.10 2.52
N THR A 6 -0.31 14.37 2.30
CA THR A 6 -1.43 15.02 2.97
C THR A 6 -2.76 14.41 2.52
N PRO A 7 -3.85 14.56 3.30
CA PRO A 7 -5.17 14.09 2.88
C PRO A 7 -5.64 14.65 1.53
N GLN A 8 -5.24 15.90 1.21
CA GLN A 8 -5.55 16.52 -0.07
C GLN A 8 -4.80 15.83 -1.22
N GLU A 9 -3.49 15.59 -1.06
CA GLU A 9 -2.67 14.88 -2.06
C GLU A 9 -3.13 13.44 -2.26
N LEU A 10 -3.51 12.74 -1.19
CA LEU A 10 -4.06 11.40 -1.28
C LEU A 10 -5.33 11.37 -2.14
N ALA A 11 -6.24 12.31 -1.92
CA ALA A 11 -7.46 12.42 -2.72
C ALA A 11 -7.15 12.78 -4.17
N GLU A 12 -6.23 13.72 -4.39
CA GLU A 12 -5.85 14.20 -5.73
C GLU A 12 -5.16 13.13 -6.58
N PHE A 13 -4.28 12.32 -5.98
CA PHE A 13 -3.51 11.30 -6.70
C PHE A 13 -4.18 9.93 -6.77
N SER A 14 -5.34 9.77 -6.12
CA SER A 14 -6.11 8.53 -6.16
C SER A 14 -7.10 8.53 -7.32
N ASP A 15 -7.17 7.42 -8.02
CA ASP A 15 -8.26 7.18 -8.99
C ASP A 15 -9.52 6.69 -8.27
N ARG A 16 -9.35 6.04 -7.11
CA ARG A 16 -10.42 5.46 -6.31
C ARG A 16 -10.13 5.58 -4.83
N VAL A 17 -11.17 5.86 -4.06
CA VAL A 17 -11.13 5.86 -2.58
C VAL A 17 -12.20 4.90 -2.09
N ILE A 18 -11.79 3.94 -1.26
CA ILE A 18 -12.69 2.91 -0.71
C ILE A 18 -12.58 2.95 0.80
N GLU A 19 -13.72 3.00 1.48
CA GLU A 19 -13.80 2.84 2.93
C GLU A 19 -14.53 1.55 3.26
N GLY A 20 -13.98 0.75 4.18
CA GLY A 20 -14.60 -0.51 4.55
C GLY A 20 -13.72 -1.37 5.44
N THR A 21 -13.96 -2.68 5.42
CA THR A 21 -13.21 -3.65 6.22
C THR A 21 -12.35 -4.56 5.34
N ILE A 22 -11.09 -4.75 5.70
CA ILE A 22 -10.19 -5.66 4.97
C ILE A 22 -10.71 -7.09 5.11
N GLU A 23 -11.16 -7.67 4.00
CA GLU A 23 -11.75 -9.00 3.94
C GLU A 23 -10.67 -10.08 3.95
N SER A 24 -9.60 -9.85 3.17
CA SER A 24 -8.46 -10.74 3.06
C SER A 24 -7.17 -9.97 2.85
N LEU A 25 -6.08 -10.51 3.38
CA LEU A 25 -4.73 -10.01 3.17
C LEU A 25 -3.79 -11.20 3.03
N THR A 26 -3.06 -11.25 1.92
CA THR A 26 -2.00 -12.24 1.68
C THR A 26 -0.69 -11.52 1.42
N GLN A 27 0.42 -12.18 1.74
CA GLN A 27 1.76 -11.63 1.52
C GLN A 27 2.68 -12.64 0.83
N ALA A 28 3.61 -12.12 0.05
CA ALA A 28 4.71 -12.88 -0.55
C ALA A 28 6.02 -12.11 -0.36
N VAL A 29 7.10 -12.84 -0.05
CA VAL A 29 8.44 -12.26 0.04
C VAL A 29 9.10 -12.36 -1.33
N VAL A 30 9.61 -11.24 -1.82
CA VAL A 30 10.34 -11.12 -3.08
C VAL A 30 11.75 -10.67 -2.77
N GLU A 31 12.73 -11.55 -2.99
CA GLU A 31 14.15 -11.21 -2.87
C GLU A 31 14.53 -10.15 -3.91
N VAL A 32 15.21 -9.10 -3.46
CA VAL A 32 15.79 -8.06 -4.31
C VAL A 32 17.29 -7.95 -4.02
N LYS A 33 18.03 -7.30 -4.92
CA LYS A 33 19.51 -7.26 -4.88
C LYS A 33 20.11 -6.94 -3.50
N ASP A 34 19.46 -6.07 -2.74
CA ASP A 34 19.94 -5.57 -1.45
C ASP A 34 18.95 -5.81 -0.29
N GLY A 35 18.06 -6.80 -0.36
CA GLY A 35 17.13 -7.10 0.72
C GLY A 35 15.88 -7.86 0.27
N ASN A 36 14.77 -7.69 0.99
CA ASN A 36 13.49 -8.31 0.65
C ASN A 36 12.40 -7.24 0.54
N ASN A 37 11.57 -7.37 -0.50
CA ASN A 37 10.29 -6.71 -0.56
C ASN A 37 9.21 -7.67 -0.09
N ILE A 38 8.28 -7.19 0.73
CA ILE A 38 7.06 -7.90 1.07
C ILE A 38 5.96 -7.30 0.20
N VAL A 39 5.40 -8.12 -0.68
CA VAL A 39 4.29 -7.74 -1.55
C VAL A 39 3.00 -8.26 -0.94
N TYR A 40 2.00 -7.40 -0.85
CA TYR A 40 0.69 -7.69 -0.29
C TYR A 40 -0.37 -7.67 -1.38
N GLN A 41 -1.31 -8.60 -1.28
CA GLN A 41 -2.57 -8.57 -2.02
C GLN A 41 -3.70 -8.51 -1.00
N ALA A 42 -4.53 -7.48 -1.09
CA ALA A 42 -5.62 -7.22 -0.16
C ALA A 42 -6.95 -7.10 -0.90
N ARG A 43 -8.03 -7.43 -0.17
CA ARG A 43 -9.40 -7.20 -0.62
C ARG A 43 -10.14 -6.33 0.40
N LEU A 44 -10.82 -5.30 -0.08
CA LEU A 44 -11.62 -4.36 0.72
C LEU A 44 -12.94 -4.11 0.00
N GLU A 45 -14.06 -4.47 0.61
CA GLU A 45 -15.41 -4.29 0.03
C GLU A 45 -15.52 -4.86 -1.40
N GLY A 46 -15.02 -6.08 -1.61
CA GLY A 46 -15.00 -6.74 -2.91
C GLY A 46 -13.95 -6.26 -3.92
N GLU A 47 -13.10 -5.28 -3.57
CA GLU A 47 -12.08 -4.72 -4.46
C GLU A 47 -10.67 -5.21 -4.12
N ASP A 48 -10.00 -5.78 -5.12
CA ASP A 48 -8.64 -6.30 -5.00
C ASP A 48 -7.60 -5.22 -5.32
N PHE A 49 -6.60 -5.06 -4.46
CA PHE A 49 -5.48 -4.14 -4.68
C PHE A 49 -4.16 -4.69 -4.14
N THR A 50 -3.06 -4.16 -4.65
CA THR A 50 -1.72 -4.55 -4.24
C THR A 50 -0.95 -3.41 -3.61
N PHE A 51 -0.03 -3.74 -2.73
CA PHE A 51 0.94 -2.80 -2.18
C PHE A 51 2.19 -3.57 -1.74
N TRP A 52 3.24 -2.86 -1.36
CA TRP A 52 4.46 -3.48 -0.90
C TRP A 52 5.06 -2.69 0.25
N GLN A 53 6.00 -3.32 0.94
CA GLN A 53 6.83 -2.72 1.97
C GLN A 53 8.23 -3.34 1.90
N VAL A 54 9.28 -2.57 2.19
CA VAL A 54 10.61 -3.15 2.43
C VAL A 54 10.63 -3.88 3.78
N ASP A 55 11.13 -5.11 3.81
CA ASP A 55 11.30 -5.88 5.06
C ASP A 55 12.28 -5.19 6.01
N HIS A 56 13.41 -4.72 5.46
CA HIS A 56 14.40 -3.92 6.17
C HIS A 56 15.01 -2.88 5.22
N ARG A 57 15.42 -1.74 5.77
CA ARG A 57 16.09 -0.69 4.98
C ARG A 57 17.60 -0.97 4.91
N PRO A 58 18.17 -1.18 3.72
CA PRO A 58 19.62 -1.37 3.60
C PRO A 58 20.37 -0.10 4.01
N MET A 59 21.57 -0.27 4.57
CA MET A 59 22.42 0.86 4.93
C MET A 59 22.74 1.69 3.69
N GLY A 60 22.45 2.99 3.71
CA GLY A 60 22.65 3.90 2.57
C GLY A 60 21.49 3.99 1.58
N TRP A 61 20.39 3.25 1.77
CA TRP A 61 19.22 3.33 0.89
C TRP A 61 18.50 4.67 0.98
N ALA A 62 18.37 5.37 -0.16
CA ALA A 62 17.65 6.65 -0.28
C ALA A 62 16.33 6.55 -1.07
N GLY A 63 15.87 5.34 -1.41
CA GLY A 63 14.66 5.12 -2.22
C GLY A 63 13.35 5.03 -1.45
N PRO A 64 12.23 4.75 -2.16
CA PRO A 64 10.94 4.39 -1.58
C PRO A 64 11.04 3.17 -0.66
N CYS A 65 10.10 3.06 0.27
CA CYS A 65 10.02 1.95 1.23
C CYS A 65 8.66 1.24 1.16
N GLY A 66 7.82 1.57 0.16
CA GLY A 66 6.44 1.14 0.08
C GLY A 66 5.56 1.80 1.14
N GLN A 67 4.59 1.04 1.66
CA GLN A 67 3.66 1.48 2.68
C GLN A 67 4.31 1.58 4.07
N LEU A 68 3.95 2.62 4.81
CA LEU A 68 4.37 2.79 6.20
C LEU A 68 3.49 1.99 7.17
N GLU A 69 2.19 1.93 6.90
CA GLU A 69 1.22 1.18 7.70
C GLU A 69 0.64 0.04 6.89
N ILE A 70 0.66 -1.17 7.48
CA ILE A 70 0.15 -2.38 6.87
C ILE A 70 -1.20 -2.71 7.51
N PRO A 71 -2.31 -2.72 6.74
CA PRO A 71 -3.61 -3.11 7.27
C PRO A 71 -3.59 -4.54 7.82
N ARG A 72 -4.55 -4.87 8.67
CA ARG A 72 -4.81 -6.23 9.14
C ARG A 72 -6.14 -6.73 8.59
N GLN A 73 -6.26 -8.04 8.39
CA GLN A 73 -7.55 -8.64 8.08
C GLN A 73 -8.56 -8.34 9.20
N GLY A 74 -9.76 -7.91 8.82
CA GLY A 74 -10.80 -7.44 9.73
C GLY A 74 -10.66 -5.99 10.20
N GLN A 75 -9.59 -5.28 9.82
CA GLN A 75 -9.41 -3.87 10.17
C GLN A 75 -10.27 -2.99 9.27
N ARG A 76 -10.96 -2.03 9.90
CA ARG A 76 -11.68 -0.97 9.19
C ARG A 76 -10.72 0.17 8.85
N GLY A 77 -10.91 0.75 7.67
CA GLY A 77 -10.13 1.91 7.25
C GLY A 77 -10.50 2.40 5.87
N ARG A 78 -9.67 3.30 5.35
CA ARG A 78 -9.82 3.92 4.04
C ARG A 78 -8.57 3.67 3.20
N ALA A 79 -8.76 3.16 1.99
CA ALA A 79 -7.73 2.93 1.00
C ALA A 79 -7.83 3.96 -0.13
N TYR A 80 -6.71 4.63 -0.43
CA TYR A 80 -6.53 5.51 -1.58
C TYR A 80 -5.74 4.75 -2.64
N LEU A 81 -6.42 4.45 -3.76
CA LEU A 81 -5.94 3.53 -4.78
C LEU A 81 -5.67 4.27 -6.09
N ARG A 82 -4.64 3.84 -6.80
CA ARG A 82 -4.29 4.29 -8.14
C ARG A 82 -4.21 3.08 -9.07
N SER A 83 -4.77 3.22 -10.27
CA SER A 83 -4.69 2.21 -11.32
C SER A 83 -3.36 2.34 -12.06
N ASP A 84 -2.68 1.22 -12.30
CA ASP A 84 -1.58 1.18 -13.24
C ASP A 84 -2.08 1.18 -14.70
N SER A 85 -1.15 1.22 -15.66
CA SER A 85 -1.46 1.14 -17.10
C SER A 85 -2.18 -0.15 -17.53
N GLY A 86 -2.14 -1.19 -16.70
CA GLY A 86 -2.84 -2.46 -16.91
C GLY A 86 -4.18 -2.55 -16.17
N GLY A 87 -4.63 -1.46 -15.53
CA GLY A 87 -5.88 -1.40 -14.77
C GLY A 87 -5.82 -2.06 -13.39
N LYS A 88 -4.65 -2.47 -12.90
CA LYS A 88 -4.52 -3.02 -11.54
C LYS A 88 -4.46 -1.90 -10.52
N LEU A 89 -5.16 -2.09 -9.41
CA LEU A 89 -5.18 -1.13 -8.32
C LEU A 89 -3.98 -1.31 -7.40
N HIS A 90 -3.32 -0.19 -7.10
CA HIS A 90 -2.21 -0.11 -6.16
C HIS A 90 -2.53 0.90 -5.08
N LEU A 91 -2.18 0.58 -3.84
CA LEU A 91 -2.31 1.52 -2.72
C LEU A 91 -1.29 2.65 -2.88
N LEU A 92 -1.73 3.90 -2.75
CA LEU A 92 -0.83 5.06 -2.87
C LEU A 92 0.26 5.03 -1.81
N GLU A 93 1.51 5.21 -2.22
CA GLU A 93 2.65 5.26 -1.30
C GLU A 93 2.91 6.70 -0.82
N PRO A 94 3.39 6.89 0.42
CA PRO A 94 3.76 5.84 1.39
C PRO A 94 2.65 5.57 2.44
N ASN A 95 1.51 6.25 2.38
CA ASN A 95 0.45 6.25 3.40
C ASN A 95 -0.98 6.22 2.80
N GLY A 96 -1.20 5.37 1.81
CA GLY A 96 -2.49 5.22 1.13
C GLY A 96 -3.53 4.44 1.93
N TRP A 97 -3.14 3.83 3.05
CA TRP A 97 -4.07 3.25 4.01
C TRP A 97 -4.20 4.15 5.24
N LEU A 98 -5.43 4.47 5.63
CA LEU A 98 -5.75 5.20 6.86
C LEU A 98 -6.71 4.35 7.74
N PRO A 99 -6.31 3.93 8.95
CA PRO A 99 -7.19 3.21 9.86
C PRO A 99 -8.32 4.11 10.39
N LEU A 100 -9.49 3.51 10.68
CA LEU A 100 -10.67 4.18 11.25
C LEU A 100 -11.11 3.56 12.59
#